data_AF-A0A971K604-F1
#
_entry.id   AF-A0A971K604-F1
#
_cell.length_a   1.000
_cell.length_b   1.000
_cell.length_c   1.000
_cell.angle_alpha   90.00
_cell.angle_beta   90.00
_cell.angle_gamma   90.00
#
_symmetry.space_group_name_H-M   'P 1'
#
loop_
_entity.id
_entity.type
_entity.pdbx_description
1 polymer ?
#
loop_
_entity_poly.entity_id
_entity_poly.type
_entity_poly.pdbx_seq_one_letter_code
_entity_poly.pdbx_strand_id
1 'polypeptide(L)' 'LMGVKIDNFDFYYCFGLFRLAVIAQQIYYRFYNGQTKDERFRMLIFAIKILEASALGVIAKSDL' A
#
# COMPACT_ATOMS: atom_id res chain seq x y z
N LEU A 1 21.60 -14.62 -14.97
CA LEU A 1 20.40 -14.20 -14.21
C LEU A 1 19.62 -13.06 -14.90
N MET A 2 19.67 -12.93 -16.23
CA MET A 2 18.75 -12.06 -16.99
C MET A 2 18.02 -12.92 -18.01
N GLY A 3 16.70 -13.03 -17.89
CA GLY A 3 15.88 -13.83 -18.81
C GLY A 3 14.61 -14.46 -18.23
N VAL A 4 14.32 -14.30 -16.92
CA VAL A 4 13.05 -14.77 -16.36
C VAL A 4 11.96 -13.78 -16.75
N LYS A 5 11.09 -14.18 -17.67
CA LYS A 5 9.83 -13.48 -17.92
C LYS A 5 8.94 -13.64 -16.69
N ILE A 6 8.52 -12.52 -16.12
CA ILE A 6 7.49 -12.49 -15.09
C ILE A 6 6.20 -12.17 -15.84
N ASP A 7 5.49 -13.20 -16.28
CA ASP A 7 4.30 -13.04 -17.12
C ASP A 7 3.12 -12.42 -16.33
N ASN A 8 3.14 -12.50 -15.00
CA ASN A 8 2.13 -11.87 -14.13
C ASN A 8 2.81 -11.03 -13.03
N PHE A 9 3.25 -9.83 -13.40
CA PHE A 9 3.84 -8.87 -12.47
C PHE A 9 2.81 -8.18 -11.57
N ASP A 10 1.53 -8.25 -11.95
CA ASP A 10 0.43 -7.54 -11.27
C ASP A 10 0.24 -8.03 -9.84
N PHE A 11 0.47 -9.32 -9.58
CA PHE A 11 0.51 -9.85 -8.22
C PHE A 11 1.54 -9.11 -7.35
N TYR A 12 2.78 -8.98 -7.83
CA TYR A 12 3.86 -8.34 -7.09
C TYR A 12 3.62 -6.84 -6.92
N TYR A 13 3.03 -6.20 -7.91
CA TYR A 13 2.65 -4.80 -7.84
C TYR A 13 1.52 -4.58 -6.81
N CYS A 14 0.45 -5.38 -6.86
CA CYS A 14 -0.64 -5.34 -5.89
C CYS A 14 -0.14 -5.64 -4.46
N PHE A 15 0.73 -6.65 -4.30
CA PHE A 15 1.36 -6.97 -3.03
C PHE A 15 2.21 -5.79 -2.50
N GLY A 16 2.96 -5.11 -3.37
CA GLY A 16 3.72 -3.91 -3.03
C GLY A 16 2.82 -2.78 -2.51
N LEU A 17 1.70 -2.53 -3.19
CA LEU A 17 0.70 -1.53 -2.77
C LEU A 17 0.09 -1.87 -1.40
N PHE A 18 -0.30 -3.13 -1.20
CA PHE A 18 -0.83 -3.59 0.08
C PHE A 18 0.19 -3.47 1.21
N ARG A 19 1.45 -3.85 0.96
CA ARG A 19 2.53 -3.73 1.95
C ARG A 19 2.76 -2.27 2.36
N LEU A 20 2.74 -1.34 1.39
CA LEU A 20 2.85 0.09 1.68
C LEU A 20 1.65 0.61 2.49
N ALA A 21 0.44 0.17 2.16
CA ALA A 21 -0.77 0.55 2.88
C ALA A 21 -0.70 0.10 4.35
N VAL A 22 -0.26 -1.14 4.61
CA VAL A 22 -0.09 -1.67 5.98
C VAL A 22 0.97 -0.89 6.76
N ILE A 23 2.09 -0.53 6.15
CA ILE A 23 3.12 0.31 6.80
C ILE A 23 2.54 1.67 7.18
N ALA A 24 1.82 2.33 6.27
CA ALA A 24 1.18 3.60 6.54
C ALA A 24 0.09 3.48 7.63
N GLN A 25 -0.71 2.41 7.62
CA GLN A 25 -1.70 2.12 8.66
C GLN A 25 -1.07 1.91 10.03
N GLN A 26 0.06 1.20 10.12
CA GLN A 26 0.80 1.00 11.37
C GLN A 26 1.31 2.33 11.95
N ILE A 27 1.83 3.22 11.11
CA ILE A 27 2.29 4.56 11.55
C ILE A 27 1.09 5.41 11.99
N TYR A 28 -0.01 5.40 11.23
CA TYR A 28 -1.24 6.10 11.60
C TYR A 28 -1.82 5.60 12.92
N TYR A 29 -1.82 4.29 13.16
CA TYR A 29 -2.29 3.68 14.41
C TYR A 29 -1.48 4.16 15.63
N ARG A 30 -0.15 4.24 15.49
CA ARG A 30 0.74 4.78 16.55
C ARG A 30 0.48 6.25 16.82
N PHE A 31 0.23 7.04 15.77
CA PHE A 31 -0.17 8.44 15.91
C PHE A 31 -1.54 8.57 16.60
N TYR A 32 -2.53 7.78 16.18
CA TYR A 32 -3.87 7.78 16.76
C TYR A 32 -3.87 7.44 18.26
N ASN A 33 -3.05 6.47 18.67
CA ASN A 33 -2.86 6.10 20.07
C ASN A 33 -1.96 7.06 20.87
N GLY A 34 -1.51 8.17 20.29
CA GLY A 34 -0.72 9.19 20.97
C GLY A 34 0.74 8.79 21.28
N GLN A 35 1.23 7.68 20.72
CA GLN A 35 2.64 7.27 20.83
C GLN A 35 3.56 8.17 20.00
N THR A 36 3.00 8.93 19.07
CA THR A 36 3.70 9.93 18.25
C THR A 36 2.78 11.13 18.06
N LYS A 37 3.33 12.34 18.19
CA LYS A 37 2.57 13.61 18.15
C LYS A 37 2.74 14.40 16.85
N ASP A 38 3.45 13.85 15.88
CA ASP A 38 3.69 14.54 14.60
C ASP A 38 2.39 14.56 13.78
N GLU A 39 1.80 15.74 13.65
CA GLU A 39 0.53 15.94 12.95
C GLU A 39 0.60 15.60 11.45
N ARG A 40 1.79 15.53 10.87
CA ARG A 40 1.98 15.08 9.48
C ARG A 40 1.47 13.65 9.29
N PHE A 41 1.51 12.82 10.32
CA PHE A 41 0.99 11.46 10.28
C PHE A 41 -0.55 11.38 10.23
N ARG A 42 -1.27 12.47 10.55
CA ARG A 42 -2.72 12.55 10.32
C ARG A 42 -3.06 12.44 8.83
N MET A 43 -2.18 12.94 7.95
CA MET A 43 -2.40 12.88 6.50
C MET A 43 -2.16 11.49 5.90
N LEU A 44 -1.56 10.54 6.63
CA LEU A 44 -1.35 9.18 6.15
C LEU A 44 -2.67 8.46 5.84
N ILE A 45 -3.79 8.88 6.44
CA ILE A 45 -5.12 8.35 6.10
C ILE A 45 -5.45 8.50 4.61
N PHE A 46 -5.00 9.58 3.96
CA PHE A 46 -5.22 9.79 2.53
C PHE A 46 -4.30 8.89 1.71
N ALA A 47 -3.03 8.76 2.12
CA ALA A 47 -2.09 7.85 1.47
C ALA A 47 -2.58 6.39 1.50
N ILE A 48 -3.11 5.94 2.63
CA ILE A 48 -3.70 4.60 2.79
C ILE A 48 -4.83 4.37 1.78
N LYS A 49 -5.77 5.33 1.68
CA LYS A 49 -6.91 5.24 0.73
C LYS A 49 -6.46 5.21 -0.73
N ILE A 50 -5.42 5.98 -1.09
CA ILE A 50 -4.87 6.00 -2.45
C ILE A 50 -4.23 4.65 -2.78
N LEU A 51 -3.45 4.09 -1.85
CA LEU A 51 -2.80 2.79 -2.03
C LEU A 51 -3.83 1.66 -2.15
N GLU A 52 -4.88 1.70 -1.34
CA GLU A 52 -6.01 0.77 -1.42
C GLU A 52 -6.74 0.87 -2.77
N ALA A 53 -7.12 2.07 -3.20
CA ALA A 53 -7.78 2.28 -4.49
C ALA A 53 -6.90 1.83 -5.67
N SER A 54 -5.59 2.06 -5.58
CA SER A 54 -4.62 1.59 -6.58
C SER A 54 -4.56 0.07 -6.62
N ALA A 55 -4.52 -0.60 -5.46
CA ALA A 55 -4.49 -2.06 -5.38
C ALA A 55 -5.78 -2.68 -5.96
N LEU A 56 -6.95 -2.12 -5.60
CA LEU A 56 -8.24 -2.54 -6.16
C LEU A 56 -8.29 -2.34 -7.69
N GLY A 57 -7.71 -1.26 -8.20
CA GLY A 57 -7.63 -1.00 -9.64
C GLY A 57 -6.75 -2.00 -10.38
N VAL A 58 -5.70 -2.51 -9.74
CA VAL A 58 -4.86 -3.58 -10.30
C VAL A 58 -5.63 -4.89 -10.32
N ILE A 59 -6.25 -5.27 -9.20
CA ILE A 59 -7.07 -6.48 -9.09
C ILE A 59 -8.19 -6.48 -10.15
N ALA A 60 -8.85 -5.35 -10.37
CA ALA A 60 -9.95 -5.25 -11.33
C ALA A 60 -9.52 -5.33 -12.81
N LYS A 61 -8.24 -5.06 -13.11
CA LYS A 61 -7.71 -5.00 -14.49
C LYS A 61 -6.84 -6.20 -14.85
N SER A 62 -6.42 -6.98 -13.86
CA SER A 62 -5.61 -8.17 -14.04
C SER A 62 -6.48 -9.42 -13.97
N ASP A 63 -6.06 -10.48 -14.66
CA ASP A 63 -6.61 -11.84 -14.50
C ASP A 63 -6.11 -12.51 -13.19
N LEU A 64 -6.00 -11.73 -12.11
CA LEU A 64 -5.58 -12.17 -10.77
C LEU A 64 -6.65 -13.06 -10.12
#